data_AF-A0A2H5YZ40-F1
#
_entry.id   AF-A0A2H5YZ40-F1
#
_cell.length_a   1.000
_cell.length_b   1.000
_cell.length_c   1.000
_cell.angle_alpha   90.00
_cell.angle_beta   90.00
_cell.angle_gamma   90.00
#
_symmetry.space_group_name_H-M   'P 1'
#
loop_
_entity.id
_entity.type
_entity.pdbx_description
1 polymer ?
#
loop_
_entity_poly.entity_id
_entity_poly.type
_entity_poly.pdbx_seq_one_letter_code
_entity_poly.pdbx_strand_id
1 'polypeptide(L)'
;MAEASALLFAYCETPVHAGTGRAVGTVDLPIQRERITGFPIVQASSVKGVLRATTQANGADAERHRALFGPDRPEEASSHAGALQVTDLQVVLFPVRSLAGVFAWTTSPAVLARLGRLAKLAGIEGPVDPTRFAGLQPGQCAVANESTLLIQAGQQLGVVLEEYSFTLAGELAGLVSAFAEWLAAHALPQTPEYPWWRDNMARHL
;
A
#
# COMPACT_ATOMS: atom_id res chain seq x y z
N MET A 1 -5.35 25.54 1.69
CA MET A 1 -5.90 24.22 2.05
C MET A 1 -6.41 23.56 0.79
N ALA A 2 -6.36 22.24 0.67
CA ALA A 2 -6.89 21.55 -0.49
C ALA A 2 -8.43 21.63 -0.49
N GLU A 3 -9.03 21.90 -1.65
CA GLU A 3 -10.49 21.98 -1.82
C GLU A 3 -11.12 20.58 -2.00
N ALA A 4 -10.34 19.62 -2.49
CA ALA A 4 -10.71 18.23 -2.63
C ALA A 4 -9.49 17.34 -2.35
N SER A 5 -9.75 16.12 -1.88
CA SER A 5 -8.73 15.10 -1.64
C SER A 5 -9.23 13.74 -2.12
N ALA A 6 -8.29 12.88 -2.47
CA ALA A 6 -8.54 11.51 -2.90
C ALA A 6 -7.41 10.61 -2.41
N LEU A 7 -7.73 9.34 -2.16
CA LEU A 7 -6.75 8.33 -1.81
C LEU A 7 -6.48 7.44 -3.03
N LEU A 8 -5.22 7.44 -3.50
CA LEU A 8 -4.79 6.62 -4.63
C LEU A 8 -4.13 5.34 -4.10
N PHE A 9 -4.66 4.19 -4.49
CA PHE A 9 -4.03 2.90 -4.29
C PHE A 9 -3.38 2.42 -5.59
N ALA A 10 -2.20 1.80 -5.47
CA ALA A 10 -1.48 1.20 -6.59
C ALA A 10 -1.29 -0.28 -6.31
N TYR A 11 -1.92 -1.13 -7.13
CA TYR A 11 -1.74 -2.57 -7.11
C TYR A 11 -0.72 -2.96 -8.18
N CYS A 12 0.37 -3.61 -7.78
CA CYS A 12 1.45 -3.99 -8.68
C CYS A 12 1.19 -5.38 -9.26
N GLU A 13 0.73 -5.45 -10.52
CA GLU A 13 0.54 -6.73 -11.23
C GLU A 13 1.86 -7.34 -11.73
N THR A 14 2.85 -6.47 -11.98
CA THR A 14 4.21 -6.85 -12.36
C THR A 14 5.19 -6.32 -11.33
N PRO A 15 6.40 -6.92 -11.21
CA PRO A 15 7.47 -6.34 -10.41
C PRO A 15 7.72 -4.88 -10.78
N VAL A 16 7.78 -3.99 -9.79
CA VAL A 16 7.99 -2.54 -9.99
C VAL A 16 9.39 -2.15 -9.53
N HIS A 17 10.10 -1.42 -10.40
CA HIS A 17 11.40 -0.84 -10.11
C HIS A 17 11.32 0.69 -10.08
N ALA A 18 11.00 1.26 -8.92
CA ALA A 18 11.16 2.69 -8.67
C ALA A 18 12.60 2.96 -8.20
N GLY A 19 13.53 3.23 -9.12
CA GLY A 19 14.96 3.32 -8.81
C GLY A 19 15.38 4.63 -8.10
N THR A 20 16.48 4.57 -7.34
CA THR A 20 17.18 5.77 -6.81
C THR A 20 18.46 6.11 -7.57
N GLY A 21 18.71 5.44 -8.70
CA GLY A 21 19.96 5.52 -9.45
C GLY A 21 20.95 4.45 -9.00
N ARG A 22 22.25 4.69 -9.21
CA ARG A 22 23.32 3.78 -8.76
C ARG A 22 23.69 4.07 -7.32
N ALA A 23 23.82 3.04 -6.51
CA ALA A 23 24.31 3.15 -5.15
C ALA A 23 25.63 2.40 -4.97
N VAL A 24 26.49 2.90 -4.07
CA VAL A 24 27.62 2.11 -3.59
C VAL A 24 27.08 1.15 -2.52
N GLY A 25 26.92 -0.11 -2.88
CA GLY A 25 26.35 -1.14 -2.01
C GLY A 25 26.32 -2.51 -2.67
N THR A 26 25.71 -3.49 -2.01
CA THR A 26 25.58 -4.87 -2.53
C THR A 26 24.62 -4.97 -3.72
N VAL A 27 23.74 -3.98 -3.90
CA VAL A 27 22.78 -3.91 -5.00
C VAL A 27 23.08 -2.67 -5.83
N ASP A 28 23.40 -2.86 -7.12
CA ASP A 28 23.81 -1.78 -8.02
C ASP A 28 22.69 -0.76 -8.27
N LEU A 29 21.47 -1.26 -8.46
CA LEU A 29 20.27 -0.47 -8.75
C LEU A 29 19.22 -0.76 -7.67
N PRO A 30 19.28 -0.08 -6.51
CA PRO A 30 18.28 -0.26 -5.48
C PRO A 30 16.98 0.48 -5.82
N ILE A 31 15.89 -0.03 -5.26
CA ILE A 31 14.58 0.65 -5.26
C ILE A 31 14.55 1.77 -4.21
N GLN A 32 13.62 2.71 -4.39
CA GLN A 32 13.30 3.79 -3.47
C GLN A 32 12.79 3.24 -2.14
N ARG A 33 13.35 3.76 -1.04
CA ARG A 33 12.99 3.43 0.33
C ARG A 33 12.89 4.69 1.17
N GLU A 34 11.96 4.71 2.11
CA GLU A 34 11.90 5.74 3.14
C GLU A 34 13.11 5.59 4.08
N ARG A 35 13.88 6.67 4.27
CA ARG A 35 15.18 6.61 4.97
C ARG A 35 15.08 6.12 6.42
N ILE A 36 14.02 6.47 7.13
CA ILE A 36 13.88 6.22 8.57
C ILE A 36 13.30 4.84 8.90
N THR A 37 12.44 4.28 8.04
CA THR A 37 11.79 2.98 8.25
C THR A 37 12.40 1.88 7.39
N GLY A 38 13.05 2.24 6.28
CA GLY A 38 13.50 1.31 5.26
C GLY A 38 12.37 0.77 4.38
N PHE A 39 11.11 1.18 4.57
CA PHE A 39 10.00 0.68 3.77
C PHE A 39 10.11 1.09 2.30
N PRO A 40 9.76 0.20 1.35
CA PRO A 40 9.64 0.58 -0.05
C PRO A 40 8.63 1.72 -0.24
N ILE A 41 9.00 2.69 -1.07
CA ILE A 41 8.14 3.81 -1.45
C ILE A 41 8.27 4.08 -2.95
N VAL A 42 7.32 4.84 -3.50
CA VAL A 42 7.50 5.54 -4.78
C VAL A 42 7.34 7.02 -4.50
N GLN A 43 8.39 7.80 -4.75
CA GLN A 43 8.40 9.23 -4.47
C GLN A 43 7.32 9.98 -5.26
N ALA A 44 6.70 10.97 -4.61
CA ALA A 44 5.63 11.80 -5.15
C ALA A 44 5.97 12.41 -6.51
N SER A 45 7.23 12.78 -6.74
CA SER A 45 7.72 13.30 -8.02
C SER A 45 7.57 12.27 -9.15
N SER A 46 7.91 11.01 -8.88
CA SER A 46 7.78 9.89 -9.83
C SER A 46 6.30 9.63 -10.13
N VAL A 47 5.47 9.59 -9.09
CA VAL A 47 4.01 9.40 -9.21
C VAL A 47 3.38 10.54 -10.01
N LYS A 48 3.69 11.79 -9.67
CA LYS A 48 3.19 12.98 -10.37
C LYS A 48 3.66 12.99 -11.83
N GLY A 49 4.89 12.57 -12.12
CA GLY A 49 5.42 12.42 -13.47
C GLY A 49 4.61 11.42 -14.31
N VAL A 50 4.32 10.24 -13.76
CA VAL A 50 3.49 9.22 -14.42
C VAL A 50 2.07 9.75 -14.65
N LEU A 51 1.41 10.32 -13.64
CA LEU A 51 0.06 10.88 -13.77
C LEU A 51 0.01 11.98 -14.83
N ARG A 52 1.02 12.86 -14.88
CA ARG A 52 1.14 13.92 -15.88
C ARG A 52 1.24 13.34 -17.29
N ALA A 53 2.08 12.33 -17.50
CA ALA A 53 2.28 11.71 -18.81
C ALA A 53 1.02 10.95 -19.28
N THR A 54 0.40 10.17 -18.39
CA THR A 54 -0.80 9.37 -18.72
C THR A 54 -1.99 10.25 -19.06
N THR A 55 -2.23 11.32 -18.30
CA THR A 55 -3.34 12.24 -18.58
C THR A 55 -3.18 12.97 -19.91
N GLN A 56 -1.95 13.34 -20.27
CA GLN A 56 -1.65 13.94 -21.57
C GLN A 56 -1.91 12.97 -22.73
N ALA A 57 -1.47 11.71 -22.60
CA ALA A 57 -1.69 10.68 -23.61
C ALA A 57 -3.18 10.34 -23.82
N ASN A 58 -3.99 10.47 -22.77
CA ASN A 58 -5.45 10.25 -22.82
C ASN A 58 -6.24 11.44 -23.40
N GLY A 59 -5.55 12.45 -23.95
CA GLY A 59 -6.20 13.60 -24.61
C GLY A 59 -6.85 14.58 -23.64
N ALA A 60 -6.31 14.72 -22.42
CA ALA A 60 -6.78 15.74 -21.48
C ALA A 60 -6.63 17.15 -22.09
N ASP A 61 -7.59 18.01 -21.76
CA ASP A 61 -7.55 19.43 -22.13
C ASP A 61 -6.25 20.09 -21.62
N ALA A 62 -5.58 20.82 -22.51
CA ALA A 62 -4.24 21.35 -22.26
C ALA A 62 -4.23 22.43 -21.16
N GLU A 63 -5.31 23.21 -21.03
CA GLU A 63 -5.42 24.23 -19.98
C GLU A 63 -5.59 23.57 -18.61
N ARG A 64 -6.53 22.62 -18.49
CA ARG A 64 -6.73 21.83 -17.26
C ARG A 64 -5.50 21.04 -16.87
N HIS A 65 -4.79 20.46 -17.82
CA HIS A 65 -3.56 19.70 -17.57
C HIS A 65 -2.48 20.59 -16.93
N ARG A 66 -2.23 21.79 -17.51
CA ARG A 66 -1.31 22.76 -16.92
C ARG A 66 -1.77 23.26 -15.56
N ALA A 67 -3.06 23.54 -15.39
CA ALA A 67 -3.61 23.97 -14.11
C ALA A 67 -3.34 22.92 -13.00
N LEU A 68 -3.45 21.63 -13.31
CA LEU A 68 -3.20 20.54 -12.35
C LEU A 68 -1.71 20.30 -12.09
N PHE A 69 -0.90 20.15 -13.14
CA PHE A 69 0.48 19.67 -13.01
C PHE A 69 1.52 20.81 -12.97
N GLY A 70 1.17 21.98 -13.50
CA GLY A 70 2.04 23.12 -13.73
C GLY A 70 2.41 23.26 -15.22
N PRO A 71 3.12 24.35 -15.59
CA PRO A 71 3.57 24.63 -16.95
C PRO A 71 4.41 23.50 -17.57
N ASP A 72 4.39 23.40 -18.90
CA ASP A 72 5.10 22.35 -19.67
C ASP A 72 6.60 22.57 -19.73
N ARG A 73 7.01 23.83 -19.77
CA ARG A 73 8.41 24.22 -19.95
C ARG A 73 9.01 24.70 -18.62
N PRO A 74 10.20 24.22 -18.22
CA PRO A 74 10.87 24.67 -16.99
C PRO A 74 11.04 26.19 -16.90
N GLU A 75 11.31 26.85 -18.02
CA GLU A 75 11.43 28.30 -18.17
C GLU A 75 10.14 29.06 -17.85
N GLU A 76 8.98 28.40 -17.92
CA GLU A 76 7.68 28.97 -17.58
C GLU A 76 7.25 28.59 -16.15
N ALA A 77 8.05 27.84 -15.40
CA ALA A 77 7.70 27.33 -14.07
C ALA A 77 7.42 28.43 -13.03
N SER A 78 7.88 29.66 -13.27
CA SER A 78 7.60 30.82 -12.42
C SER A 78 6.23 31.45 -12.65
N SER A 79 5.51 31.08 -13.70
CA SER A 79 4.20 31.65 -14.03
C SER A 79 3.12 31.26 -13.01
N HIS A 80 2.99 29.96 -12.73
CA HIS A 80 2.12 29.44 -11.67
C HIS A 80 2.54 28.03 -11.24
N ALA A 81 2.14 27.65 -10.03
CA ALA A 81 2.26 26.27 -9.55
C ALA A 81 1.09 25.40 -10.07
N GLY A 82 1.31 24.09 -10.16
CA GLY A 82 0.21 23.14 -10.38
C GLY A 82 -0.63 22.95 -9.11
N ALA A 83 -1.95 22.87 -9.27
CA ALA A 83 -2.90 22.71 -8.17
C ALA A 83 -2.87 21.32 -7.52
N LEU A 84 -2.42 20.28 -8.23
CA LEU A 84 -2.38 18.91 -7.72
C LEU A 84 -1.14 18.70 -6.82
N GLN A 85 -1.43 18.36 -5.56
CA GLN A 85 -0.47 17.88 -4.59
C GLN A 85 -0.52 16.34 -4.55
N VAL A 86 0.62 15.70 -4.73
CA VAL A 86 0.78 14.24 -4.69
C VAL A 86 1.69 13.91 -3.53
N THR A 87 1.35 12.89 -2.75
CA THR A 87 2.20 12.32 -1.71
C THR A 87 2.94 11.09 -2.22
N ASP A 88 3.98 10.66 -1.53
CA ASP A 88 4.66 9.40 -1.85
C ASP A 88 3.66 8.23 -1.78
N LEU A 89 3.77 7.27 -2.70
CA LEU A 89 3.11 5.97 -2.51
C LEU A 89 3.86 5.20 -1.43
N GLN A 90 3.11 4.74 -0.45
CA GLN A 90 3.62 4.05 0.73
C GLN A 90 3.06 2.64 0.75
N VAL A 91 3.88 1.67 1.18
CA VAL A 91 3.43 0.28 1.28
C VAL A 91 2.24 0.15 2.23
N VAL A 92 1.22 -0.59 1.79
CA VAL A 92 0.05 -0.96 2.61
C VAL A 92 0.07 -2.45 2.90
N LEU A 93 0.23 -3.24 1.84
CA LEU A 93 0.43 -4.69 1.88
C LEU A 93 1.73 -5.04 1.15
N PHE A 94 2.51 -5.95 1.73
CA PHE A 94 3.70 -6.50 1.10
C PHE A 94 3.54 -8.02 0.97
N PRO A 95 3.70 -8.61 -0.23
CA PRO A 95 3.56 -10.05 -0.41
C PRO A 95 4.81 -10.78 0.12
N VAL A 96 4.59 -11.75 0.99
CA VAL A 96 5.65 -12.60 1.58
C VAL A 96 5.30 -14.05 1.34
N ARG A 97 6.28 -14.89 0.98
CA ARG A 97 6.03 -16.33 0.81
C ARG A 97 5.49 -16.93 2.10
N SER A 98 4.46 -17.77 2.00
CA SER A 98 3.94 -18.51 3.13
C SER A 98 3.95 -20.00 2.84
N LEU A 99 4.18 -20.80 3.88
CA LEU A 99 4.17 -22.26 3.77
C LEU A 99 2.77 -22.81 3.44
N ALA A 100 1.70 -22.12 3.88
CA ALA A 100 0.32 -22.41 3.52
C ALA A 100 -0.28 -21.21 2.76
N GLY A 101 -1.18 -21.46 1.83
CA GLY A 101 -1.80 -20.38 1.03
C GLY A 101 -0.85 -19.71 0.02
N VAL A 102 0.32 -20.30 -0.27
CA VAL A 102 1.34 -19.81 -1.25
C VAL A 102 2.05 -18.52 -0.82
N PHE A 103 1.31 -17.48 -0.45
CA PHE A 103 1.84 -16.20 0.02
C PHE A 103 0.84 -15.51 0.94
N ALA A 104 1.36 -14.64 1.80
CA ALA A 104 0.57 -13.76 2.64
C ALA A 104 0.71 -12.31 2.17
N TRP A 105 -0.40 -11.58 2.14
CA TRP A 105 -0.39 -10.13 2.19
C TRP A 105 -0.07 -9.70 3.61
N THR A 106 1.12 -9.14 3.82
CA THR A 106 1.56 -8.75 5.16
C THR A 106 1.46 -7.24 5.36
N THR A 107 1.14 -6.84 6.59
CA THR A 107 1.19 -5.44 7.01
C THR A 107 1.71 -5.34 8.45
N SER A 108 1.74 -4.13 9.01
CA SER A 108 2.13 -3.92 10.41
C SER A 108 1.32 -2.80 11.08
N PRO A 109 1.28 -2.74 12.42
CA PRO A 109 0.61 -1.65 13.12
C PRO A 109 1.11 -0.26 12.71
N ALA A 110 2.40 -0.12 12.39
CA ALA A 110 2.98 1.13 11.91
C ALA A 110 2.43 1.56 10.53
N VAL A 111 2.24 0.58 9.62
CA VAL A 111 1.63 0.80 8.31
C VAL A 111 0.14 1.13 8.44
N LEU A 112 -0.60 0.40 9.28
CA LEU A 112 -2.01 0.69 9.57
C LEU A 112 -2.20 2.11 10.12
N ALA A 113 -1.36 2.55 11.05
CA ALA A 113 -1.41 3.91 11.58
C ALA A 113 -1.15 4.98 10.52
N ARG A 114 -0.25 4.69 9.56
CA ARG A 114 0.06 5.58 8.44
C ARG A 114 -1.11 5.65 7.44
N LEU A 115 -1.68 4.50 7.07
CA LEU A 115 -2.87 4.42 6.23
C LEU A 115 -4.05 5.17 6.85
N GLY A 116 -4.31 5.00 8.15
CA GLY A 116 -5.38 5.72 8.84
C GLY A 116 -5.21 7.24 8.80
N ARG A 117 -3.98 7.76 8.93
CA ARG A 117 -3.70 9.20 8.77
C ARG A 117 -3.94 9.68 7.33
N LEU A 118 -3.55 8.90 6.32
CA LEU A 118 -3.78 9.25 4.91
C LEU A 118 -5.27 9.20 4.55
N ALA A 119 -6.00 8.17 4.99
CA ALA A 119 -7.44 8.06 4.80
C ALA A 119 -8.16 9.27 5.42
N LYS A 120 -7.80 9.67 6.64
CA LYS A 120 -8.34 10.87 7.30
C LYS A 120 -8.08 12.16 6.50
N LEU A 121 -6.89 12.31 5.90
CA LEU A 121 -6.59 13.45 5.02
C LEU A 121 -7.46 13.44 3.75
N ALA A 122 -7.83 12.25 3.26
CA ALA A 122 -8.75 12.05 2.15
C ALA A 122 -10.24 12.15 2.54
N GLY A 123 -10.57 12.40 3.82
CA GLY A 123 -11.96 12.39 4.29
C GLY A 123 -12.60 11.00 4.34
N ILE A 124 -11.79 9.93 4.28
CA ILE A 124 -12.23 8.53 4.34
C ILE A 124 -12.05 8.03 5.77
N GLU A 125 -13.06 7.37 6.32
CA GLU A 125 -12.96 6.71 7.62
C GLU A 125 -11.89 5.61 7.56
N GLY A 126 -10.96 5.60 8.52
CA GLY A 126 -9.86 4.65 8.55
C GLY A 126 -10.34 3.22 8.79
N PRO A 127 -9.58 2.21 8.32
CA PRO A 127 -10.04 0.81 8.33
C PRO A 127 -10.22 0.23 9.73
N VAL A 128 -9.21 0.43 10.58
CA VAL A 128 -9.11 -0.13 11.93
C VAL A 128 -8.26 0.77 12.81
N ASP A 129 -8.52 0.77 14.11
CA ASP A 129 -7.68 1.45 15.09
C ASP A 129 -6.36 0.68 15.31
N PRO A 130 -5.20 1.23 14.92
CA PRO A 130 -3.91 0.54 15.05
C PRO A 130 -3.52 0.27 16.51
N THR A 131 -4.07 1.00 17.49
CA THR A 131 -3.76 0.78 18.91
C THR A 131 -4.30 -0.54 19.43
N ARG A 132 -5.29 -1.13 18.74
CA ARG A 132 -5.84 -2.45 19.05
C ARG A 132 -4.83 -3.58 18.86
N PHE A 133 -3.76 -3.34 18.10
CA PHE A 133 -2.65 -4.28 17.90
C PHE A 133 -1.48 -4.06 18.87
N ALA A 134 -1.59 -3.13 19.83
CA ALA A 134 -0.49 -2.81 20.76
C ALA A 134 -0.08 -3.99 21.66
N GLY A 135 -0.97 -4.97 21.86
CA GLY A 135 -0.69 -6.19 22.62
C GLY A 135 0.10 -7.25 21.84
N LEU A 136 0.26 -7.12 20.53
CA LEU A 136 0.92 -8.11 19.69
C LEU A 136 2.43 -8.17 20.01
N GLN A 137 2.91 -9.35 20.41
CA GLN A 137 4.31 -9.55 20.79
C GLN A 137 5.17 -10.04 19.61
N PRO A 138 6.50 -9.87 19.66
CA PRO A 138 7.40 -10.50 18.70
C PRO A 138 7.15 -12.02 18.61
N GLY A 139 7.06 -12.55 17.38
CA GLY A 139 6.71 -13.95 17.13
C GLY A 139 5.21 -14.27 17.20
N GLN A 140 4.35 -13.25 17.33
CA GLN A 140 2.90 -13.38 17.14
C GLN A 140 2.46 -12.73 15.83
N CYS A 141 1.35 -13.21 15.30
CA CYS A 141 0.65 -12.63 14.16
C CYS A 141 -0.87 -12.70 14.36
N ALA A 142 -1.61 -11.90 13.61
CA ALA A 142 -3.04 -12.02 13.46
C ALA A 142 -3.35 -12.20 11.97
N VAL A 143 -4.33 -13.03 11.65
CA VAL A 143 -4.82 -13.25 10.29
C VAL A 143 -6.32 -13.06 10.25
N ALA A 144 -6.89 -12.85 9.06
CA ALA A 144 -8.33 -12.79 8.89
C ALA A 144 -9.04 -14.09 9.33
N ASN A 145 -10.32 -13.99 9.67
CA ASN A 145 -11.17 -15.16 9.88
C ASN A 145 -11.13 -16.08 8.65
N GLU A 146 -11.08 -17.39 8.88
CA GLU A 146 -11.01 -18.41 7.81
C GLU A 146 -9.78 -18.28 6.90
N SER A 147 -8.70 -17.68 7.39
CA SER A 147 -7.45 -17.53 6.64
C SER A 147 -6.89 -18.87 6.17
N THR A 148 -6.42 -18.89 4.91
CA THR A 148 -5.76 -20.05 4.29
C THR A 148 -4.29 -20.18 4.68
N LEU A 149 -3.76 -19.22 5.46
CA LEU A 149 -2.36 -19.16 5.90
C LEU A 149 -2.09 -20.02 7.14
N LEU A 150 -3.14 -20.53 7.78
CA LEU A 150 -3.05 -21.23 9.06
C LEU A 150 -2.38 -22.60 8.94
N ILE A 151 -1.46 -22.87 9.84
CA ILE A 151 -0.72 -24.14 9.96
C ILE A 151 -0.80 -24.63 11.39
N GLN A 152 -1.13 -25.92 11.54
CA GLN A 152 -1.13 -26.61 12.83
C GLN A 152 0.18 -27.38 13.00
N ALA A 153 0.92 -27.06 14.07
CA ALA A 153 2.10 -27.79 14.51
C ALA A 153 1.90 -28.30 15.94
N GLY A 154 1.51 -29.57 16.09
CA GLY A 154 1.15 -30.13 17.39
C GLY A 154 -0.10 -29.45 17.96
N GLN A 155 0.03 -28.78 19.10
CA GLN A 155 -1.05 -27.99 19.72
C GLN A 155 -1.01 -26.50 19.37
N GLN A 156 0.00 -26.03 18.64
CA GLN A 156 0.12 -24.63 18.25
C GLN A 156 -0.46 -24.39 16.87
N LEU A 157 -1.32 -23.37 16.78
CA LEU A 157 -1.85 -22.82 15.53
C LEU A 157 -1.11 -21.52 15.22
N GLY A 158 -0.70 -21.34 13.97
CA GLY A 158 0.12 -20.20 13.58
C GLY A 158 0.27 -20.04 12.08
N VAL A 159 1.25 -19.23 11.68
CA VAL A 159 1.61 -18.97 10.28
C VAL A 159 3.12 -19.10 10.14
N VAL A 160 3.56 -19.63 9.00
CA VAL A 160 4.98 -19.65 8.62
C VAL A 160 5.18 -18.77 7.40
N LEU A 161 6.02 -17.73 7.53
CA LEU A 161 6.36 -16.76 6.50
C LEU A 161 7.86 -16.82 6.23
N GLU A 162 8.25 -17.13 5.00
CA GLU A 162 9.62 -17.50 4.64
C GLU A 162 10.19 -18.54 5.65
N GLU A 163 11.29 -18.25 6.34
CA GLU A 163 11.89 -19.08 7.38
C GLU A 163 11.34 -18.84 8.80
N TYR A 164 10.42 -17.90 8.99
CA TYR A 164 9.93 -17.47 10.31
C TYR A 164 8.57 -18.08 10.66
N SER A 165 8.42 -18.51 11.91
CA SER A 165 7.17 -19.06 12.44
C SER A 165 6.54 -18.09 13.45
N PHE A 166 5.23 -17.90 13.35
CA PHE A 166 4.45 -16.99 14.19
C PHE A 166 3.29 -17.73 14.84
N THR A 167 3.05 -17.45 16.13
CA THR A 167 1.85 -17.95 16.84
C THR A 167 0.66 -17.02 16.63
N LEU A 168 -0.54 -17.58 16.62
CA LEU A 168 -1.76 -16.82 16.32
C LEU A 168 -2.29 -16.06 17.54
N ALA A 169 -2.52 -14.76 17.39
CA ALA A 169 -3.33 -13.91 18.26
C ALA A 169 -4.79 -13.88 17.76
N GLY A 170 -5.52 -14.97 18.04
CA GLY A 170 -6.83 -15.24 17.43
C GLY A 170 -7.92 -14.23 17.77
N GLU A 171 -7.81 -13.54 18.91
CA GLU A 171 -8.74 -12.48 19.33
C GLU A 171 -8.73 -11.26 18.40
N LEU A 172 -7.68 -11.10 17.59
CA LEU A 172 -7.54 -10.00 16.64
C LEU A 172 -8.09 -10.33 15.25
N ALA A 173 -8.52 -11.57 14.99
CA ALA A 173 -8.92 -12.02 13.65
C ALA A 173 -10.06 -11.19 13.05
N GLY A 174 -11.04 -10.80 13.87
CA GLY A 174 -12.13 -9.92 13.44
C GLY A 174 -11.67 -8.53 12.99
N LEU A 175 -10.59 -7.99 13.59
CA LEU A 175 -10.01 -6.72 13.15
C LEU A 175 -9.28 -6.88 11.80
N VAL A 176 -8.59 -8.00 11.60
CA VAL A 176 -7.93 -8.27 10.32
C VAL A 176 -8.98 -8.47 9.21
N SER A 177 -10.08 -9.16 9.49
CA SER A 177 -11.21 -9.27 8.56
C SER A 177 -11.84 -7.93 8.22
N ALA A 178 -12.09 -7.05 9.21
CA ALA A 178 -12.61 -5.71 8.96
C ALA A 178 -11.65 -4.87 8.10
N PHE A 179 -10.34 -5.02 8.31
CA PHE A 179 -9.33 -4.36 7.48
C PHE A 179 -9.36 -4.90 6.03
N ALA A 180 -9.46 -6.21 5.84
CA ALA A 180 -9.59 -6.81 4.52
C ALA A 180 -10.83 -6.33 3.77
N GLU A 181 -11.99 -6.27 4.44
CA GLU A 181 -13.24 -5.75 3.88
C GLU A 181 -13.10 -4.29 3.45
N TRP A 182 -12.47 -3.48 4.30
CA TRP A 182 -12.21 -2.07 3.98
C TRP A 182 -11.31 -1.92 2.75
N LEU A 183 -10.24 -2.72 2.65
CA LEU A 183 -9.37 -2.71 1.46
C LEU A 183 -10.11 -3.18 0.20
N ALA A 184 -10.96 -4.19 0.31
CA ALA A 184 -11.72 -4.69 -0.82
C ALA A 184 -12.68 -3.63 -1.38
N ALA A 185 -13.22 -2.77 -0.51
CA ALA A 185 -14.09 -1.67 -0.90
C ALA A 185 -13.34 -0.45 -1.46
N HIS A 186 -12.16 -0.11 -0.91
CA HIS A 186 -11.48 1.16 -1.19
C HIS A 186 -10.21 1.05 -2.05
N ALA A 187 -9.50 -0.07 -2.01
CA ALA A 187 -8.15 -0.19 -2.56
C ALA A 187 -8.06 -0.99 -3.87
N LEU A 188 -8.97 -1.95 -4.08
CA LEU A 188 -9.01 -2.78 -5.29
C LEU A 188 -10.05 -2.27 -6.29
N PRO A 189 -9.80 -2.39 -7.61
CA PRO A 189 -10.80 -2.05 -8.62
C PRO A 189 -12.10 -2.83 -8.44
N GLN A 190 -13.24 -2.20 -8.74
CA GLN A 190 -14.58 -2.80 -8.64
C GLN A 190 -15.06 -3.42 -9.97
N THR A 191 -14.13 -3.60 -10.91
CA THR A 191 -14.43 -4.18 -12.22
C THR A 191 -14.60 -5.71 -12.14
N PRO A 192 -15.27 -6.35 -13.13
CA PRO A 192 -15.62 -7.77 -13.11
C PRO A 192 -14.45 -8.76 -13.02
N GLU A 193 -13.22 -8.33 -13.32
CA GLU A 193 -12.01 -9.15 -13.31
C GLU A 193 -11.30 -9.22 -11.93
N TYR A 194 -11.63 -8.33 -10.99
CA TYR A 194 -11.05 -8.31 -9.64
C TYR A 194 -11.85 -9.01 -8.49
N PRO A 195 -13.03 -9.64 -8.66
CA PRO A 195 -13.70 -10.35 -7.55
C PRO A 195 -12.80 -11.37 -6.87
N TRP A 196 -12.11 -12.19 -7.66
CA TRP A 196 -11.20 -13.20 -7.12
C TRP A 196 -10.06 -12.57 -6.30
N TRP A 197 -9.51 -11.43 -6.72
CA TRP A 197 -8.43 -10.76 -5.99
C TRP A 197 -8.91 -10.15 -4.67
N ARG A 198 -10.14 -9.61 -4.63
CA ARG A 198 -10.76 -9.12 -3.39
C ARG A 198 -10.99 -10.26 -2.40
N ASP A 199 -11.54 -11.37 -2.87
CA ASP A 199 -11.78 -12.56 -2.04
C ASP A 199 -10.47 -13.23 -1.59
N ASN A 200 -9.50 -13.32 -2.49
CA ASN A 200 -8.19 -13.89 -2.21
C ASN A 200 -7.47 -13.05 -1.14
N MET A 201 -7.46 -11.72 -1.28
CA MET A 201 -6.85 -10.83 -0.28
C MET A 201 -7.46 -11.06 1.11
N ALA A 202 -8.79 -11.19 1.20
CA ALA A 202 -9.45 -11.40 2.49
C ALA A 202 -9.06 -12.72 3.19
N ARG A 203 -8.64 -13.74 2.43
CA ARG A 203 -8.20 -15.03 2.99
C ARG A 203 -6.69 -15.13 3.22
N HIS A 204 -5.90 -14.23 2.64
CA HIS A 204 -4.44 -14.25 2.68
C HIS A 204 -3.85 -13.05 3.43
N LEU A 205 -4.64 -12.36 4.27
CA LEU A 205 -4.22 -11.21 5.08
C LEU A 205 -3.93 -11.60 6.54
#